data_AF-A0A7Z9GWF4-F1
#
_entry.id   AF-A0A7Z9GWF4-F1
#
_cell.length_a   1.000
_cell.length_b   1.000
_cell.length_c   1.000
_cell.angle_alpha   90.00
_cell.angle_beta   90.00
_cell.angle_gamma   90.00
#
_symmetry.space_group_name_H-M   'P 1'
#
loop_
_entity.id
_entity.type
_entity.pdbx_description
1 polymer ?
#
loop_
_entity_poly.entity_id
_entity_poly.type
_entity_poly.pdbx_seq_one_letter_code
_entity_poly.pdbx_strand_id
1 'polypeptide(L)'
;MNAENNEIHDTEDHALNKELVAYLDGELNRDGVSRVEDELSKNAEYRLRLMQLQQAWDLMDELPRVSSDESFTKSTVELIVVSAESEANETVVRRKTWRHVIWVIGLLSATAAAWGGFLLVSQFNNRDNQELLRDLPLVQEIDIYDPIESMEFLKQLEASGVFDEELDDAI
;
A
#
# COMPACT_ATOMS: atom_id res chain seq x y z
N MET A 1 -16.77 -30.55 51.33
CA MET A 1 -15.80 -31.54 51.84
C MET A 1 -15.28 -32.51 50.77
N ASN A 2 -15.77 -32.49 49.51
CA ASN A 2 -15.32 -33.45 48.48
C ASN A 2 -14.26 -32.90 47.49
N ALA A 3 -14.09 -31.58 47.38
CA ALA A 3 -13.12 -30.98 46.44
C ALA A 3 -11.68 -31.02 46.99
N GLU A 4 -11.51 -30.73 48.28
CA GLU A 4 -10.20 -30.65 48.94
C GLU A 4 -9.52 -32.02 49.04
N ASN A 5 -10.27 -33.10 49.25
CA ASN A 5 -9.71 -34.47 49.25
C ASN A 5 -9.30 -34.95 47.84
N ASN A 6 -9.89 -34.41 46.77
CA ASN A 6 -9.54 -34.79 45.40
C ASN A 6 -8.24 -34.10 44.95
N GLU A 7 -8.05 -32.82 45.28
CA GLU A 7 -6.82 -32.07 44.95
C GLU A 7 -5.57 -32.65 45.64
N ILE A 8 -5.70 -33.14 46.89
CA ILE A 8 -4.58 -33.74 47.62
C ILE A 8 -4.15 -35.06 46.97
N HIS A 9 -5.11 -35.90 46.59
CA HIS A 9 -4.83 -37.20 45.95
C HIS A 9 -4.15 -37.03 44.58
N ASP A 10 -4.63 -36.09 43.75
CA ASP A 10 -4.03 -35.80 42.45
C ASP A 10 -2.57 -35.32 42.60
N THR A 11 -2.29 -34.50 43.63
CA THR A 11 -0.94 -33.95 43.86
C THR A 11 0.06 -35.02 44.33
N GLU A 12 -0.37 -35.93 45.21
CA GLU A 12 0.46 -37.05 45.68
C GLU A 12 0.77 -38.03 44.53
N ASP A 13 -0.22 -38.36 43.72
CA ASP A 13 -0.05 -39.22 42.55
C ASP A 13 0.90 -38.59 41.51
N HIS A 14 0.81 -37.28 41.30
CA HIS A 14 1.73 -36.56 40.41
C HIS A 14 3.17 -36.57 40.94
N ALA A 15 3.37 -36.36 42.24
CA ALA A 15 4.70 -36.41 42.85
C ALA A 15 5.31 -37.82 42.77
N LEU A 16 4.51 -38.84 43.07
CA LEU A 16 4.86 -40.26 42.94
C LEU A 16 5.29 -40.60 41.51
N ASN A 17 4.48 -40.23 40.52
CA ASN A 17 4.77 -40.50 39.12
C ASN A 17 6.07 -39.81 38.67
N LYS A 18 6.28 -38.57 39.10
CA LYS A 18 7.50 -37.84 38.79
C LYS A 18 8.75 -38.54 39.33
N GLU A 19 8.70 -39.04 40.57
CA GLU A 19 9.81 -39.78 41.17
C GLU A 19 10.07 -41.13 40.46
N LEU A 20 9.01 -41.87 40.16
CA LEU A 20 9.12 -43.16 39.45
C LEU A 20 9.63 -43.00 38.01
N VAL A 21 9.21 -41.95 37.30
CA VAL A 21 9.73 -41.64 35.96
C VAL A 21 11.21 -41.27 36.03
N ALA A 22 11.60 -40.44 37.01
CA ALA A 22 13.00 -40.08 37.25
C ALA A 22 13.88 -41.29 37.66
N TYR A 23 13.27 -42.33 38.21
CA TYR A 23 13.95 -43.60 38.47
C TYR A 23 14.17 -44.40 37.17
N LEU A 24 13.16 -44.44 36.29
CA LEU A 24 13.22 -45.16 35.01
C LEU A 24 14.21 -44.54 34.02
N ASP A 25 14.30 -43.21 33.96
CA ASP A 25 15.25 -42.50 33.08
C ASP A 25 16.66 -42.39 33.66
N GLY A 26 16.82 -42.66 34.97
CA GLY A 26 18.10 -42.60 35.68
C GLY A 26 18.50 -41.19 36.17
N GLU A 27 17.58 -40.23 36.18
CA GLU A 27 17.82 -38.85 36.64
C GLU A 27 17.82 -38.70 38.18
N LEU A 28 17.50 -39.76 38.94
CA LEU A 28 17.59 -39.74 40.40
C LEU A 28 19.05 -39.75 40.91
N ASN A 29 19.30 -38.97 41.97
CA ASN A 29 20.55 -39.05 42.72
C ASN A 29 20.61 -40.32 43.59
N ARG A 30 21.79 -40.64 44.14
CA ARG A 30 22.00 -41.87 44.94
C ARG A 30 21.01 -42.02 46.10
N ASP A 31 20.74 -40.95 46.81
CA ASP A 31 19.80 -40.97 47.94
C ASP A 31 18.36 -41.21 47.47
N GLY A 32 17.98 -40.67 46.31
CA GLY A 32 16.69 -40.90 45.65
C GLY A 32 16.52 -42.33 45.18
N VAL A 33 17.54 -42.89 44.52
CA VAL A 33 17.55 -44.30 44.09
C VAL A 33 17.35 -45.24 45.29
N SER A 34 18.12 -45.05 46.38
CA SER A 34 17.96 -45.90 47.57
C SER A 34 16.58 -45.79 48.23
N ARG A 35 15.95 -44.61 48.22
CA ARG A 35 14.57 -44.46 48.73
C ARG A 35 13.56 -45.21 47.86
N VAL A 36 13.66 -45.06 46.55
CA VAL A 36 12.78 -45.74 45.59
C VAL A 36 12.91 -47.26 45.71
N GLU A 37 14.13 -47.78 45.80
CA GLU A 37 14.36 -49.23 45.98
C GLU A 37 13.78 -49.76 47.30
N ASP A 38 13.91 -49.00 48.39
CA ASP A 38 13.35 -49.36 49.69
C ASP A 38 11.81 -49.39 49.64
N GLU A 39 11.17 -48.39 49.03
CA GLU A 39 9.71 -48.34 48.83
C GLU A 39 9.21 -49.44 47.88
N LEU A 40 9.94 -49.73 46.79
CA LEU A 40 9.62 -50.84 45.90
C LEU A 40 9.63 -52.19 46.63
N SER A 41 10.48 -52.36 47.65
CA SER A 41 10.50 -53.59 48.45
C SER A 41 9.28 -53.72 49.37
N LYS A 42 8.78 -52.60 49.91
CA LYS A 42 7.73 -52.57 50.94
C LYS A 42 6.33 -52.43 50.38
N ASN A 43 6.16 -51.68 49.29
CA ASN A 43 4.86 -51.25 48.80
C ASN A 43 4.50 -51.91 47.45
N ALA A 44 3.42 -52.69 47.45
CA ALA A 44 2.92 -53.36 46.25
C ALA A 44 2.31 -52.41 45.21
N GLU A 45 1.68 -51.32 45.66
CA GLU A 45 1.09 -50.30 44.80
C GLU A 45 2.18 -49.52 44.07
N TYR A 46 3.26 -49.18 44.77
CA TYR A 46 4.44 -48.52 44.21
C TYR A 46 5.08 -49.36 43.09
N ARG A 47 5.18 -50.69 43.27
CA ARG A 47 5.62 -51.63 42.22
C ARG A 47 4.66 -51.67 41.03
N LEU A 48 3.35 -51.75 41.28
CA LEU A 48 2.35 -51.79 40.23
C LEU A 48 2.43 -50.51 39.36
N ARG A 49 2.65 -49.36 40.01
CA ARG A 49 2.77 -48.08 39.30
C ARG A 49 4.02 -48.02 38.42
N LEU A 50 5.16 -48.48 38.92
CA LEU A 50 6.39 -48.61 38.14
C LEU A 50 6.20 -49.52 36.91
N MET A 51 5.52 -50.67 37.09
CA MET A 51 5.23 -51.60 35.98
C MET A 51 4.34 -50.95 34.90
N GLN A 52 3.31 -50.18 35.29
CA GLN A 52 2.45 -49.47 34.34
C GLN A 52 3.23 -48.42 33.52
N LEU A 53 4.12 -47.68 34.18
CA LEU A 53 4.97 -46.69 33.50
C LEU A 53 5.92 -47.39 32.52
N GLN A 54 6.57 -48.48 32.93
CA GLN A 54 7.44 -49.27 32.05
C GLN A 54 6.68 -49.80 30.82
N GLN A 55 5.48 -50.35 31.01
CA GLN A 55 4.66 -50.85 29.92
C GLN A 55 4.28 -49.75 28.91
N ALA A 56 4.01 -48.53 29.39
CA ALA A 56 3.74 -47.40 28.51
C ALA A 56 4.96 -47.02 27.66
N TRP A 57 6.17 -47.10 28.24
CA TRP A 57 7.43 -46.92 27.50
C TRP A 57 7.64 -48.02 26.46
N ASP A 58 7.44 -49.28 26.84
CA ASP A 58 7.58 -50.41 25.92
C ASP A 58 6.63 -50.29 24.71
N LEU A 59 5.40 -49.82 24.94
CA LEU A 59 4.43 -49.59 23.86
C LEU A 59 4.81 -48.41 22.94
N MET A 60 5.55 -47.42 23.45
CA MET A 60 6.08 -46.35 22.59
C MET A 60 7.16 -46.85 21.64
N ASP A 61 7.95 -47.85 22.04
CA ASP A 61 8.94 -48.48 21.17
C ASP A 61 8.30 -49.29 20.02
N GLU A 62 7.07 -49.78 20.23
CA GLU A 62 6.29 -50.48 19.22
C GLU A 62 5.60 -49.55 18.21
N LEU A 63 5.70 -48.22 18.39
CA LEU A 63 5.03 -47.28 17.50
C LEU A 63 5.56 -47.40 16.06
N PRO A 64 4.66 -47.54 15.07
CA PRO A 64 5.05 -47.67 13.68
C PRO A 64 5.79 -46.41 13.24
N ARG A 65 7.03 -46.58 12.79
CA ARG A 65 7.82 -45.51 12.19
C ARG A 65 7.24 -45.22 10.81
N VAL A 66 6.43 -44.16 10.70
CA VAL A 66 5.93 -43.68 9.42
C VAL A 66 7.13 -43.12 8.64
N SER A 67 7.62 -43.87 7.66
CA SER A 67 8.59 -43.35 6.69
C SER A 67 7.86 -42.29 5.86
N SER A 68 8.27 -41.03 5.98
CA SER A 68 7.72 -39.94 5.19
C SER A 68 7.92 -40.25 3.70
N ASP A 69 6.83 -40.55 3.02
CA ASP A 69 6.81 -40.70 1.57
C ASP A 69 7.22 -39.37 0.93
N GLU A 70 7.98 -39.40 -0.17
CA GLU A 70 8.50 -38.19 -0.87
C GLU A 70 7.38 -37.20 -1.22
N SER A 71 6.15 -37.70 -1.33
CA SER A 71 4.91 -36.95 -1.52
C SER A 71 4.61 -35.93 -0.39
N PHE A 72 4.95 -36.24 0.87
CA PHE A 72 4.74 -35.34 2.00
C PHE A 72 5.65 -34.11 1.90
N THR A 73 6.93 -34.32 1.57
CA THR A 73 7.89 -33.23 1.34
C THR A 73 7.48 -32.34 0.18
N LYS A 74 6.98 -32.95 -0.92
CA LYS A 74 6.46 -32.20 -2.06
C LYS A 74 5.29 -31.29 -1.68
N SER A 75 4.37 -31.80 -0.85
CA SER A 75 3.18 -31.06 -0.40
C SER A 75 3.54 -29.83 0.46
N THR A 76 4.56 -29.93 1.32
CA THR A 76 5.02 -28.77 2.12
C THR A 76 5.68 -27.71 1.26
N VAL A 77 6.51 -28.10 0.30
CA VAL A 77 7.14 -27.15 -0.63
C VAL A 77 6.07 -26.45 -1.49
N GLU A 78 5.06 -27.18 -1.95
CA GLU A 78 3.95 -26.64 -2.73
C GLU A 78 3.16 -25.57 -1.94
N LEU A 79 2.89 -25.80 -0.65
CA LEU A 79 2.24 -24.82 0.22
C LEU A 79 3.03 -23.52 0.37
N ILE A 80 4.37 -23.62 0.49
CA ILE A 80 5.25 -22.45 0.59
C ILE A 80 5.24 -21.64 -0.73
N VAL A 81 5.26 -22.32 -1.87
CA VAL A 81 5.21 -21.66 -3.18
C VAL A 81 3.89 -20.90 -3.38
N VAL A 82 2.75 -21.51 -3.04
CA VAL A 82 1.43 -20.88 -3.18
C VAL A 82 1.29 -19.62 -2.31
N SER A 83 1.81 -19.66 -1.07
CA SER A 83 1.76 -18.49 -0.17
C SER A 83 2.68 -17.34 -0.62
N ALA A 84 3.86 -17.67 -1.19
CA ALA A 84 4.76 -16.66 -1.75
C ALA A 84 4.14 -15.96 -2.98
N GLU A 85 3.43 -16.69 -3.84
CA GLU A 85 2.74 -16.10 -4.99
C GLU A 85 1.59 -15.17 -4.55
N SER A 86 0.82 -15.51 -3.51
CA SER A 86 -0.27 -14.65 -3.04
C SER A 86 0.23 -13.32 -2.50
N GLU A 87 1.31 -13.33 -1.69
CA GLU A 87 1.90 -12.12 -1.12
C GLU A 87 2.53 -11.22 -2.20
N ALA A 88 3.19 -11.83 -3.19
CA ALA A 88 3.72 -11.08 -4.34
C ALA A 88 2.60 -10.43 -5.16
N ASN A 89 1.47 -11.10 -5.36
CA ASN A 89 0.37 -10.55 -6.15
C ASN A 89 -0.36 -9.41 -5.41
N GLU A 90 -0.56 -9.53 -4.10
CA GLU A 90 -1.18 -8.47 -3.29
C GLU A 90 -0.37 -7.17 -3.28
N THR A 91 0.96 -7.27 -3.18
CA THR A 91 1.84 -6.10 -3.19
C THR A 91 1.89 -5.40 -4.56
N VAL A 92 1.86 -6.17 -5.66
CA VAL A 92 1.84 -5.62 -7.03
C VAL A 92 0.52 -4.93 -7.35
N VAL A 93 -0.61 -5.51 -6.96
CA VAL A 93 -1.95 -4.91 -7.20
C VAL A 93 -2.10 -3.60 -6.44
N ARG A 94 -1.68 -3.55 -5.16
CA ARG A 94 -1.76 -2.34 -4.33
C ARG A 94 -0.91 -1.18 -4.88
N ARG A 95 0.27 -1.47 -5.44
CA ARG A 95 1.13 -0.44 -6.06
C ARG A 95 0.55 0.08 -7.38
N LYS A 96 -0.11 -0.77 -8.17
CA LYS A 96 -0.71 -0.38 -9.45
C LYS A 96 -1.90 0.55 -9.24
N THR A 97 -2.79 0.25 -8.30
CA THR A 97 -3.99 1.09 -8.04
C THR A 97 -3.63 2.47 -7.50
N TRP A 98 -2.65 2.56 -6.59
CA TRP A 98 -2.24 3.84 -6.01
C TRP A 98 -1.63 4.80 -7.04
N ARG A 99 -0.89 4.28 -8.03
CA ARG A 99 -0.39 5.09 -9.14
C ARG A 99 -1.53 5.70 -9.98
N HIS A 100 -2.59 4.94 -10.27
CA HIS A 100 -3.73 5.45 -11.05
C HIS A 100 -4.50 6.51 -10.27
N VAL A 101 -4.67 6.33 -8.96
CA VAL A 101 -5.30 7.33 -8.09
C VAL A 101 -4.51 8.64 -8.09
N ILE A 102 -3.17 8.59 -8.01
CA ILE A 102 -2.33 9.81 -8.09
C ILE A 102 -2.47 10.50 -9.44
N TRP A 103 -2.51 9.75 -10.55
CA TRP A 103 -2.73 10.34 -11.88
C TRP A 103 -4.10 11.00 -12.01
N VAL A 104 -5.16 10.38 -11.49
CA VAL A 104 -6.52 10.94 -11.53
C VAL A 104 -6.62 12.20 -10.66
N ILE A 105 -6.03 12.19 -9.46
CA ILE A 105 -6.00 13.37 -8.59
C ILE A 105 -5.18 14.50 -9.24
N GLY A 106 -4.05 14.18 -9.86
CA GLY A 106 -3.23 15.15 -10.59
C GLY A 106 -4.00 15.78 -11.76
N LEU A 107 -4.74 14.97 -12.54
CA LEU A 107 -5.55 15.46 -13.64
C LEU A 107 -6.70 16.35 -13.16
N LEU A 108 -7.41 15.95 -12.09
CA LEU A 108 -8.47 16.75 -11.47
C LEU A 108 -7.96 18.07 -10.89
N SER A 109 -6.77 18.07 -10.29
CA SER A 109 -6.16 19.28 -9.77
C SER A 109 -5.76 20.25 -10.89
N ALA A 110 -5.19 19.73 -11.99
CA ALA A 110 -4.84 20.54 -13.15
C ALA A 110 -6.07 21.16 -13.83
N THR A 111 -7.15 20.41 -14.00
CA THR A 111 -8.39 20.94 -14.57
C THR A 111 -9.07 21.96 -13.65
N ALA A 112 -9.07 21.73 -12.33
CA ALA A 112 -9.59 22.70 -11.37
C ALA A 112 -8.79 24.01 -11.37
N ALA A 113 -7.45 23.93 -11.47
CA ALA A 113 -6.58 25.10 -11.56
C ALA A 113 -6.80 25.88 -12.87
N ALA A 114 -6.93 25.19 -14.01
CA ALA A 114 -7.22 25.81 -15.30
C ALA A 114 -8.58 26.52 -15.31
N TRP A 115 -9.61 25.87 -14.75
CA TRP A 115 -10.95 26.45 -14.66
C TRP A 115 -10.98 27.67 -13.72
N GLY A 116 -10.34 27.56 -12.56
CA GLY A 116 -10.24 28.67 -11.60
C GLY A 116 -9.49 29.87 -12.18
N GLY A 117 -8.36 29.64 -12.86
CA GLY A 117 -7.60 30.68 -13.53
C GLY A 117 -8.39 31.38 -14.64
N PHE A 118 -9.10 30.62 -15.47
CA PHE A 118 -9.94 31.17 -16.55
C PHE A 118 -11.07 32.06 -16.02
N LEU A 119 -11.71 31.68 -14.91
CA LEU A 119 -12.76 32.50 -14.30
C LEU A 119 -12.21 33.81 -13.71
N LEU A 120 -11.03 33.77 -13.08
CA LEU A 120 -10.38 34.97 -12.53
C LEU A 120 -9.95 35.94 -13.64
N VAL A 121 -9.33 35.42 -14.71
CA VAL A 121 -8.91 36.23 -15.86
C VAL A 121 -10.11 36.80 -16.61
N SER A 122 -11.16 36.02 -16.82
CA SER A 122 -12.34 36.50 -17.58
C SER A 122 -13.11 37.61 -16.86
N GLN A 123 -13.15 37.62 -15.52
CA GLN A 123 -13.75 38.71 -14.75
C GLN A 123 -12.93 40.01 -14.82
N PHE A 124 -11.59 39.92 -14.87
CA PHE A 124 -10.72 41.10 -14.98
C PHE A 124 -10.62 41.65 -16.41
N ASN A 125 -10.51 40.77 -17.42
CA ASN A 125 -10.24 41.16 -18.81
C ASN A 125 -11.45 41.79 -19.54
N ASN A 126 -12.66 41.68 -18.98
CA ASN A 126 -13.87 42.22 -19.61
C ASN A 126 -13.97 43.76 -19.56
N ARG A 127 -13.11 44.41 -18.76
CA ARG A 127 -12.99 45.88 -18.71
C ARG A 127 -12.02 46.43 -19.75
N ASP A 128 -10.85 45.80 -19.91
CA ASP A 128 -9.79 46.29 -20.80
C ASP A 128 -10.12 46.03 -22.29
N ASN A 129 -10.81 44.93 -22.60
CA ASN A 129 -11.21 44.62 -23.97
C ASN A 129 -12.18 45.64 -24.59
N GLN A 130 -12.96 46.36 -23.77
CA GLN A 130 -13.87 47.38 -24.29
C GLN A 130 -13.10 48.62 -24.78
N GLU A 131 -11.93 48.90 -24.22
CA GLU A 131 -11.07 49.99 -24.66
C GLU A 131 -10.40 49.66 -26.00
N LEU A 132 -9.93 48.42 -26.17
CA LEU A 132 -9.36 47.93 -27.45
C LEU A 132 -10.38 47.88 -28.60
N LEU A 133 -11.65 47.60 -28.30
CA LEU A 133 -12.73 47.62 -29.29
C LEU A 133 -13.16 49.04 -29.68
N ARG A 134 -12.94 50.02 -28.79
CA ARG A 134 -13.21 51.44 -29.08
C ARG A 134 -12.17 52.04 -30.01
N ASP A 135 -10.94 51.53 -29.96
CA ASP A 135 -9.81 52.01 -30.78
C ASP A 135 -9.66 51.24 -32.11
N LEU A 136 -10.47 50.20 -32.34
CA LEU A 136 -10.49 49.43 -33.59
C LEU A 136 -10.76 50.28 -34.86
N PRO A 137 -11.67 51.28 -34.85
CA PRO A 137 -11.94 52.11 -36.03
C PRO A 137 -10.77 53.03 -36.42
N LEU A 138 -9.85 53.32 -35.50
CA LEU A 138 -8.70 54.21 -35.74
C LEU A 138 -7.54 53.50 -36.46
N VAL A 139 -7.44 52.18 -36.32
CA VAL A 139 -6.38 51.38 -36.96
C VAL A 139 -6.77 50.93 -38.37
N GLN A 140 -8.07 50.86 -38.67
CA GLN A 140 -8.57 50.36 -39.96
C GLN A 140 -8.48 51.40 -41.09
N GLU A 141 -8.20 52.67 -40.78
CA GLU A 141 -8.19 53.79 -41.75
C GLU A 141 -6.81 54.45 -41.85
N ILE A 142 -5.71 53.69 -41.76
CA ILE A 142 -4.36 54.25 -41.96
C ILE A 142 -4.03 54.41 -43.46
N ASP A 143 -4.66 53.61 -44.34
CA ASP A 143 -4.38 53.63 -45.78
C ASP A 143 -4.88 54.89 -46.52
N ILE A 144 -5.77 55.70 -45.92
CA ILE A 144 -6.27 56.94 -46.56
C ILE A 144 -5.39 58.16 -46.25
N TYR A 145 -4.59 58.11 -45.18
CA TYR A 145 -3.75 59.25 -44.77
C TYR A 145 -2.30 59.18 -45.29
N ASP A 146 -1.91 58.10 -45.97
CA ASP A 146 -0.53 57.87 -46.43
C ASP A 146 -0.09 58.70 -47.66
N PRO A 147 -0.96 59.24 -48.54
CA PRO A 147 -0.47 60.04 -49.68
C PRO A 147 -0.19 61.53 -49.41
N ILE A 148 -0.49 62.09 -48.22
CA ILE A 148 -0.31 63.53 -47.97
C ILE A 148 0.90 63.76 -47.05
N GLU A 149 2.09 63.51 -47.58
CA GLU A 149 3.35 63.61 -46.82
C GLU A 149 3.70 65.04 -46.34
N SER A 150 3.00 66.11 -46.75
CA SER A 150 3.14 67.43 -46.11
C SER A 150 2.07 68.46 -46.49
N MET A 151 1.80 69.41 -45.58
CA MET A 151 1.04 70.64 -45.84
C MET A 151 1.71 71.55 -46.91
N GLU A 152 3.00 71.33 -47.16
CA GLU A 152 3.80 72.06 -48.14
C GLU A 152 3.47 71.61 -49.58
N PHE A 153 3.20 70.32 -49.78
CA PHE A 153 2.72 69.77 -51.05
C PHE A 153 1.36 70.37 -51.47
N LEU A 154 0.41 70.49 -50.54
CA LEU A 154 -0.91 71.08 -50.83
C LEU A 154 -0.81 72.55 -51.23
N LYS A 155 0.08 73.32 -50.59
CA LYS A 155 0.35 74.73 -50.97
C LYS A 155 1.05 74.86 -52.31
N GLN A 156 1.93 73.92 -52.63
CA GLN A 156 2.66 73.92 -53.90
C GLN A 156 1.78 73.45 -55.08
N LEU A 157 0.77 72.61 -54.81
CA LEU A 157 -0.23 72.18 -55.77
C LEU A 157 -1.28 73.25 -56.05
N GLU A 158 -1.68 74.04 -55.06
CA GLU A 158 -2.52 75.23 -55.27
C GLU A 158 -1.76 76.31 -56.06
N ALA A 159 -0.48 76.53 -55.75
CA ALA A 159 0.36 77.51 -56.43
C ALA A 159 0.76 77.12 -57.86
N SER A 160 0.65 75.84 -58.24
CA SER A 160 1.02 75.38 -59.58
C SER A 160 -0.07 75.59 -60.64
N GLY A 161 -1.26 76.06 -60.26
CA GLY A 161 -2.34 76.44 -61.20
C GLY A 161 -2.84 75.29 -62.09
N VAL A 162 -2.51 74.04 -61.74
CA VAL A 162 -2.80 72.83 -62.54
C VAL A 162 -4.30 72.59 -62.71
N PHE A 163 -5.15 73.23 -61.90
CA PHE A 163 -6.59 73.11 -61.95
C PHE A 163 -7.30 74.30 -62.65
N ASP A 164 -6.56 75.31 -63.13
CA ASP A 164 -7.16 76.49 -63.78
C ASP A 164 -7.39 76.33 -65.30
N GLU A 165 -6.82 75.30 -65.94
CA GLU A 165 -6.92 75.11 -67.41
C GLU A 165 -8.11 74.26 -67.87
N GLU A 166 -8.88 73.64 -66.98
CA GLU A 166 -9.98 72.71 -67.34
C GLU A 166 -11.40 73.26 -67.09
N LEU A 167 -11.54 74.56 -66.78
CA LEU A 167 -12.84 75.22 -66.58
C LEU A 167 -13.31 76.11 -67.77
N ASP A 168 -12.49 76.30 -68.82
CA ASP A 168 -12.82 77.23 -69.93
C ASP A 168 -13.32 76.54 -71.22
N ASP A 169 -13.30 75.20 -71.30
CA ASP A 169 -13.82 74.42 -72.45
C ASP A 169 -15.23 73.84 -72.23
N ALA A 170 -15.97 74.35 -71.23
CA ALA A 170 -17.32 73.92 -70.89
C ALA A 170 -18.38 75.05 -70.95
N ILE A 171 -18.32 75.93 -71.96
CA ILE A 171 -19.45 76.80 -72.38
C ILE A 171 -19.69 76.71 -73.89
#